data_AF-A0A956HAP3-F1
#
_entry.id   AF-A0A956HAP3-F1
#
_cell.length_a   1.000
_cell.length_b   1.000
_cell.length_c   1.000
_cell.angle_alpha   90.00
_cell.angle_beta   90.00
_cell.angle_gamma   90.00
#
_symmetry.space_group_name_H-M   'P 1'
#
loop_
_entity.id
_entity.type
_entity.pdbx_description
1 polymer ?
#
loop_
_entity_poly.entity_id
_entity_poly.type
_entity_poly.pdbx_seq_one_letter_code
_entity_poly.pdbx_strand_id
1 'polypeptide(L)'
;YAETLRLAGVDYRNAEASFAFTRDGIEIDRMNLAYHRPLSPALGPEVTAPIGRVSATGRVGFDDDPTLDLSVEAAGVPLSALAATVSADLPLRGQISRGSRLTVKGSLRRPQVEGQLVLSGLGAAGVPLGGGTLQFASEDVPYRVADLEQGTAATAAHRLLRVTGELEGGKNRIAGEGDLDWGIDAIVAFGGGRDSSIEAAVDLRFDTLPLDNLLTHPSREQWRTHVIGGLHGLMVETRYCPSHEGEQMPMLEQCAALDPDDPRQLAGEPLRVDLRLEQLWYRGEREGAGLASGGDPCLERDTTCSVDPLVASLDGDILSLKAPWRIQSGGKQGSQMTLDGTFDLSGETSSDGGDPDQGDADQGRSCIPGVPDNASLPPGSTAATIEGALDFAALSPLLSPWGIASPQGEVDLGLAVTGVVGRPTITGFVRLPENSPLVLDYDDGADPQARRRRPIPISVD
;
A
#
# COMPACT_ATOMS: atom_id res chain seq x y z
N TYR A 1 24.71 -30.22 -14.15
CA TYR A 1 23.51 -30.66 -13.40
C TYR A 1 23.84 -30.58 -11.92
N ALA A 2 23.04 -29.88 -11.14
CA ALA A 2 23.17 -29.83 -9.68
C ALA A 2 21.82 -30.17 -9.05
N GLU A 3 21.84 -31.04 -8.04
CA GLU A 3 20.62 -31.47 -7.33
C GLU A 3 19.97 -30.29 -6.59
N THR A 4 20.77 -29.45 -5.96
CA THR A 4 20.36 -28.17 -5.36
C THR A 4 21.41 -27.10 -5.65
N LEU A 5 20.95 -25.92 -6.03
CA LEU A 5 21.74 -24.72 -6.24
C LEU A 5 21.13 -23.59 -5.41
N ARG A 6 21.89 -23.05 -4.47
CA ARG A 6 21.46 -21.90 -3.67
C ARG A 6 21.97 -20.61 -4.30
N LEU A 7 21.08 -19.71 -4.68
CA LEU A 7 21.40 -18.40 -5.23
C LEU A 7 20.65 -17.32 -4.46
N ALA A 8 21.39 -16.35 -3.92
CA ALA A 8 20.83 -15.22 -3.16
C ALA A 8 19.80 -15.65 -2.11
N GLY A 9 20.16 -16.65 -1.29
CA GLY A 9 19.29 -17.16 -0.23
C GLY A 9 18.15 -18.10 -0.68
N VAL A 10 17.94 -18.27 -1.99
CA VAL A 10 16.89 -19.12 -2.56
C VAL A 10 17.46 -20.45 -3.04
N ASP A 11 16.83 -21.55 -2.64
CA ASP A 11 17.20 -22.91 -3.07
C ASP A 11 16.44 -23.28 -4.35
N TYR A 12 17.19 -23.49 -5.44
CA TYR A 12 16.71 -24.05 -6.69
C TYR A 12 17.08 -25.52 -6.76
N ARG A 13 16.11 -26.39 -7.04
CA ARG A 13 16.36 -27.84 -7.16
C ARG A 13 16.36 -28.26 -8.62
N ASN A 14 17.09 -29.33 -8.92
CA ASN A 14 17.26 -29.85 -10.28
C ASN A 14 17.75 -28.78 -11.26
N ALA A 15 18.77 -28.02 -10.84
CA ALA A 15 19.34 -26.96 -11.66
C ALA A 15 20.08 -27.57 -12.85
N GLU A 16 19.65 -27.21 -14.05
CA GLU A 16 20.30 -27.57 -15.29
C GLU A 16 21.06 -26.35 -15.81
N ALA A 17 22.37 -26.46 -15.90
CA ALA A 17 23.20 -25.41 -16.48
C ALA A 17 24.18 -26.03 -17.48
N SER A 18 24.26 -25.42 -18.65
CA SER A 18 25.28 -25.59 -19.67
C SER A 18 25.93 -24.25 -19.87
N PHE A 19 27.24 -24.20 -19.65
CA PHE A 19 28.04 -23.01 -19.86
C PHE A 19 29.39 -23.38 -20.46
N ALA A 20 29.92 -22.48 -21.27
CA ALA A 20 31.28 -22.53 -21.78
C ALA A 20 32.09 -21.40 -21.13
N PHE A 21 33.24 -21.76 -20.57
CA PHE A 21 34.22 -20.77 -20.14
C PHE A 21 34.98 -20.28 -21.38
N THR A 22 34.90 -18.99 -21.63
CA THR A 22 35.68 -18.30 -22.67
C THR A 22 36.81 -17.51 -22.02
N ARG A 23 37.69 -16.94 -22.83
CA ARG A 23 38.76 -16.07 -22.34
C ARG A 23 38.21 -14.83 -21.63
N ASP A 24 37.09 -14.31 -22.09
CA ASP A 24 36.54 -13.02 -21.64
C ASP A 24 35.15 -13.17 -21.02
N GLY A 25 34.84 -14.33 -20.43
CA GLY A 25 33.60 -14.52 -19.67
C GLY A 25 33.03 -15.94 -19.68
N ILE A 26 31.86 -16.07 -19.07
CA ILE A 26 31.00 -17.25 -19.09
C ILE A 26 29.94 -17.06 -20.17
N GLU A 27 29.91 -17.97 -21.13
CA GLU A 27 28.79 -18.13 -22.06
C GLU A 27 27.82 -19.15 -21.46
N ILE A 28 26.56 -18.76 -21.30
CA ILE A 28 25.46 -19.55 -20.76
C ILE A 28 24.61 -20.01 -21.94
N ASP A 29 24.86 -21.22 -22.44
CA ASP A 29 24.03 -21.82 -23.50
C ASP A 29 22.60 -22.04 -23.00
N ARG A 30 22.49 -22.44 -21.73
CA ARG A 30 21.23 -22.76 -21.06
C ARG A 30 21.43 -22.81 -19.57
N MET A 31 20.62 -22.06 -18.83
CA MET A 31 20.43 -22.24 -17.40
C MET A 31 18.93 -22.36 -17.12
N ASN A 32 18.49 -23.47 -16.52
CA ASN A 32 17.13 -23.68 -16.05
C ASN A 32 17.17 -23.92 -14.54
N LEU A 33 16.48 -23.07 -13.80
CA LEU A 33 16.38 -23.11 -12.36
C LEU A 33 14.92 -23.35 -11.99
N ALA A 34 14.60 -24.52 -11.44
CA ALA A 34 13.26 -24.80 -10.94
C ALA A 34 13.13 -24.30 -9.49
N TYR A 35 12.13 -23.47 -9.25
CA TYR A 35 11.77 -23.05 -7.90
C TYR A 35 10.83 -24.09 -7.29
N HIS A 36 11.19 -24.57 -6.11
CA HIS A 36 10.49 -25.63 -5.41
C HIS A 36 9.84 -25.09 -4.13
N ARG A 37 8.58 -25.47 -3.90
CA ARG A 37 7.87 -25.19 -2.64
C ARG A 37 7.91 -26.44 -1.76
N PRO A 38 8.20 -26.31 -0.45
CA PRO A 38 7.98 -27.39 0.52
C PRO A 38 6.51 -27.83 0.53
N LEU A 39 6.27 -29.14 0.42
CA LEU A 39 4.90 -29.67 0.36
C LEU A 39 4.21 -29.68 1.74
N SER A 40 4.97 -29.93 2.80
CA SER A 40 4.47 -29.92 4.16
C SER A 40 5.63 -29.75 5.14
N PRO A 41 5.45 -29.01 6.25
CA PRO A 41 6.41 -28.99 7.36
C PRO A 41 6.56 -30.34 8.05
N ALA A 42 5.54 -31.21 7.98
CA ALA A 42 5.54 -32.54 8.58
C ALA A 42 6.30 -33.57 7.72
N LEU A 43 6.52 -33.25 6.45
CA LEU A 43 7.39 -34.02 5.57
C LEU A 43 8.79 -33.39 5.67
N GLY A 44 9.86 -34.20 5.59
CA GLY A 44 11.22 -33.67 5.67
C GLY A 44 11.46 -32.55 4.65
N PRO A 45 12.41 -31.61 4.91
CA PRO A 45 12.66 -30.44 4.07
C PRO A 45 13.06 -30.80 2.63
N GLU A 46 13.42 -32.05 2.37
CA GLU A 46 13.64 -32.60 1.04
C GLU A 46 12.37 -32.77 0.19
N VAL A 47 11.19 -32.86 0.80
CA VAL A 47 9.94 -33.15 0.09
C VAL A 47 9.33 -31.86 -0.44
N THR A 48 9.64 -31.57 -1.70
CA THR A 48 9.26 -30.33 -2.38
C THR A 48 8.63 -30.59 -3.74
N ALA A 49 7.84 -29.65 -4.24
CA ALA A 49 7.27 -29.70 -5.58
C ALA A 49 7.71 -28.47 -6.41
N PRO A 50 8.01 -28.65 -7.71
CA PRO A 50 8.33 -27.54 -8.59
C PRO A 50 7.08 -26.69 -8.82
N ILE A 51 7.15 -25.40 -8.50
CA ILE A 51 6.03 -24.46 -8.74
C ILE A 51 6.38 -23.35 -9.74
N GLY A 52 7.68 -23.14 -10.00
CA GLY A 52 8.14 -22.10 -10.91
C GLY A 52 9.45 -22.46 -11.60
N ARG A 53 9.80 -21.68 -12.62
CA ARG A 53 11.04 -21.81 -13.37
C ARG A 53 11.57 -20.44 -13.76
N VAL A 54 12.88 -20.28 -13.62
CA VAL A 54 13.67 -19.23 -14.26
C VAL A 54 14.55 -19.90 -15.30
N SER A 55 14.58 -19.38 -16.51
CA SER A 55 15.53 -19.79 -17.55
C SER A 55 16.34 -18.59 -18.03
N ALA A 56 17.64 -18.79 -18.21
CA ALA A 56 18.54 -17.75 -18.68
C ALA A 56 19.50 -18.29 -19.75
N THR A 57 19.84 -17.42 -20.69
CA THR A 57 20.87 -17.65 -21.72
C THR A 57 21.63 -16.36 -21.95
N GLY A 58 22.89 -16.43 -22.39
CA GLY A 58 23.65 -15.24 -22.75
C GLY A 58 25.08 -15.25 -22.24
N ARG A 59 25.67 -14.09 -21.96
CA ARG A 59 27.07 -13.95 -21.55
C ARG A 59 27.22 -13.08 -20.31
N VAL A 60 28.19 -13.45 -19.47
CA VAL A 60 28.68 -12.66 -18.33
C VAL A 60 30.19 -12.50 -18.47
N GLY A 61 30.68 -11.26 -18.52
CA GLY A 61 32.11 -10.93 -18.58
C GLY A 61 32.85 -11.18 -17.27
N PHE A 62 34.19 -11.16 -17.32
CA PHE A 62 35.07 -11.29 -16.15
C PHE A 62 35.77 -9.99 -15.73
N ASP A 63 35.32 -8.86 -16.29
CA ASP A 63 35.85 -7.54 -15.97
C ASP A 63 35.50 -7.13 -14.53
N ASP A 64 36.21 -6.15 -13.97
CA ASP A 64 35.92 -5.58 -12.63
C ASP A 64 34.48 -5.02 -12.54
N ASP A 65 33.95 -4.57 -13.68
CA ASP A 65 32.53 -4.29 -13.90
C ASP A 65 32.02 -5.23 -15.01
N PRO A 66 31.55 -6.44 -14.65
CA PRO A 66 31.14 -7.47 -15.60
C PRO A 66 30.14 -6.96 -16.62
N THR A 67 30.46 -7.15 -17.90
CA THR A 67 29.50 -6.96 -18.99
C THR A 67 28.46 -8.06 -18.97
N LEU A 68 27.19 -7.67 -19.13
CA LEU A 68 26.03 -8.55 -19.17
C LEU A 68 25.43 -8.51 -20.57
N ASP A 69 25.04 -9.68 -21.06
CA ASP A 69 24.11 -9.82 -22.19
C ASP A 69 23.29 -11.07 -21.95
N LEU A 70 22.22 -10.94 -21.17
CA LEU A 70 21.40 -12.03 -20.67
C LEU A 70 19.97 -11.89 -21.18
N SER A 71 19.39 -13.01 -21.62
CA SER A 71 17.95 -13.15 -21.80
C SER A 71 17.40 -14.04 -20.71
N VAL A 72 16.45 -13.54 -19.94
CA VAL A 72 15.86 -14.20 -18.77
C VAL A 72 14.37 -14.34 -18.99
N GLU A 73 13.85 -15.55 -18.81
CA GLU A 73 12.43 -15.85 -18.80
C GLU A 73 12.04 -16.45 -17.46
N ALA A 74 10.85 -16.12 -16.98
CA ALA A 74 10.35 -16.64 -15.72
C ALA A 74 8.86 -16.98 -15.82
N ALA A 75 8.46 -18.06 -15.13
CA ALA A 75 7.06 -18.46 -15.03
C ALA A 75 6.81 -19.25 -13.74
N GLY A 76 5.71 -18.96 -13.04
CA GLY A 76 5.33 -19.58 -11.77
C GLY A 76 6.26 -19.24 -10.60
N VAL A 77 7.12 -18.22 -10.73
CA VAL A 77 8.07 -17.85 -9.67
C VAL A 77 7.37 -16.92 -8.69
N PRO A 78 7.29 -17.26 -7.39
CA PRO A 78 6.63 -16.38 -6.42
C PRO A 78 7.46 -15.12 -6.17
N LEU A 79 6.81 -13.97 -6.00
CA LEU A 79 7.50 -12.69 -5.72
C LEU A 79 8.27 -12.71 -4.39
N SER A 80 7.82 -13.51 -3.43
CA SER A 80 8.55 -13.73 -2.18
C SER A 80 9.94 -14.33 -2.41
N ALA A 81 10.14 -15.10 -3.49
CA ALA A 81 11.47 -15.59 -3.85
C ALA A 81 12.38 -14.45 -4.29
N LEU A 82 11.85 -13.45 -5.02
CA LEU A 82 12.61 -12.25 -5.38
C LEU A 82 12.92 -11.40 -4.16
N ALA A 83 11.95 -11.18 -3.26
CA ALA A 83 12.16 -10.44 -2.02
C ALA A 83 13.28 -11.05 -1.16
N ALA A 84 13.32 -12.38 -1.07
CA ALA A 84 14.41 -13.09 -0.39
C ALA A 84 15.78 -12.83 -1.02
N THR A 85 15.87 -12.66 -2.35
CA THR A 85 17.15 -12.36 -3.01
C THR A 85 17.72 -10.99 -2.68
N VAL A 86 16.86 -10.02 -2.37
CA VAL A 86 17.27 -8.66 -1.97
C VAL A 86 17.36 -8.50 -0.45
N SER A 87 17.25 -9.60 0.31
CA SER A 87 17.25 -9.60 1.78
C SER A 87 16.24 -8.63 2.40
N ALA A 88 15.13 -8.39 1.71
CA ALA A 88 14.07 -7.50 2.16
C ALA A 88 12.86 -8.32 2.57
N ASP A 89 12.34 -8.08 3.78
CA ASP A 89 11.04 -8.61 4.21
C ASP A 89 9.93 -7.73 3.63
N LEU A 90 9.66 -7.94 2.36
CA LEU A 90 8.59 -7.23 1.67
C LEU A 90 7.30 -8.03 1.86
N PRO A 91 6.22 -7.44 2.40
CA PRO A 91 4.93 -8.11 2.56
C PRO A 91 4.19 -8.26 1.22
N LEU A 92 4.92 -8.57 0.15
CA LEU A 92 4.44 -8.74 -1.22
C LEU A 92 4.11 -10.21 -1.46
N ARG A 93 2.95 -10.44 -2.06
CA ARG A 93 2.48 -11.74 -2.55
C ARG A 93 2.19 -11.65 -4.04
N GLY A 94 2.23 -12.80 -4.69
CA GLY A 94 1.98 -12.93 -6.12
C GLY A 94 3.03 -13.79 -6.80
N GLN A 95 2.87 -13.94 -8.11
CA GLN A 95 3.75 -14.77 -8.92
C GLN A 95 4.00 -14.14 -10.29
N ILE A 96 5.22 -14.36 -10.78
CA ILE A 96 5.61 -14.11 -12.16
C ILE A 96 4.94 -15.17 -13.02
N SER A 97 4.19 -14.74 -14.02
CA SER A 97 3.38 -15.58 -14.90
C SER A 97 4.09 -15.81 -16.23
N ARG A 98 3.59 -16.78 -17.00
CA ARG A 98 4.10 -17.08 -18.34
C ARG A 98 3.98 -15.84 -19.23
N GLY A 99 4.99 -15.61 -20.07
CA GLY A 99 5.08 -14.42 -20.94
C GLY A 99 6.03 -13.35 -20.39
N SER A 100 6.59 -13.55 -19.19
CA SER A 100 7.62 -12.69 -18.62
C SER A 100 8.98 -12.98 -19.25
N ARG A 101 9.60 -11.94 -19.82
CA ARG A 101 10.92 -12.00 -20.45
C ARG A 101 11.62 -10.66 -20.25
N LEU A 102 12.83 -10.71 -19.73
CA LEU A 102 13.72 -9.57 -19.61
C LEU A 102 15.02 -9.82 -20.38
N THR A 103 15.53 -8.76 -21.00
CA THR A 103 16.86 -8.70 -21.61
C THR A 103 17.69 -7.76 -20.76
N VAL A 104 18.82 -8.23 -20.25
CA VAL A 104 19.72 -7.48 -19.40
C VAL A 104 21.05 -7.34 -20.12
N LYS A 105 21.38 -6.11 -20.52
CA LYS A 105 22.61 -5.75 -21.23
C LYS A 105 23.43 -4.73 -20.43
N GLY A 106 24.60 -4.38 -20.91
CA GLY A 106 25.43 -3.33 -20.32
C GLY A 106 26.38 -3.88 -19.26
N SER A 107 26.57 -3.18 -18.15
CA SER A 107 27.43 -3.62 -17.06
C SER A 107 26.64 -3.72 -15.74
N LEU A 108 27.21 -4.35 -14.72
CA LEU A 108 26.55 -4.44 -13.41
C LEU A 108 26.30 -3.06 -12.79
N ARG A 109 27.18 -2.09 -13.02
CA ARG A 109 27.01 -0.71 -12.54
C ARG A 109 26.00 0.10 -13.34
N ARG A 110 25.80 -0.22 -14.63
CA ARG A 110 24.87 0.48 -15.53
C ARG A 110 24.07 -0.54 -16.34
N PRO A 111 23.17 -1.30 -15.69
CA PRO A 111 22.41 -2.34 -16.37
C PRO A 111 21.37 -1.70 -17.30
N GLN A 112 21.28 -2.21 -18.52
CA GLN A 112 20.19 -1.94 -19.45
C GLN A 112 19.20 -3.08 -19.34
N VAL A 113 18.00 -2.81 -18.83
CA VAL A 113 16.94 -3.81 -18.69
C VAL A 113 15.78 -3.44 -19.61
N GLU A 114 15.42 -4.39 -20.47
CA GLU A 114 14.31 -4.24 -21.43
C GLU A 114 13.41 -5.47 -21.39
N GLY A 115 12.10 -5.28 -21.59
CA GLY A 115 11.14 -6.37 -21.73
C GLY A 115 9.97 -6.23 -20.78
N GLN A 116 9.39 -7.35 -20.34
CA GLN A 116 8.19 -7.32 -19.54
C GLN A 116 8.15 -8.41 -18.45
N LEU A 117 7.45 -8.11 -17.36
CA LEU A 117 7.02 -9.08 -16.35
C LEU A 117 5.51 -9.14 -16.30
N VAL A 118 4.95 -10.33 -16.52
CA VAL A 118 3.53 -10.60 -16.33
C VAL A 118 3.33 -11.10 -14.92
N LEU A 119 2.46 -10.44 -14.15
CA LEU A 119 2.23 -10.70 -12.73
C LEU A 119 0.80 -11.20 -12.52
N SER A 120 0.62 -12.12 -11.58
CA SER A 120 -0.70 -12.56 -11.13
C SER A 120 -0.78 -12.76 -9.64
N GLY A 121 -1.97 -12.54 -9.08
CA GLY A 121 -2.22 -12.69 -7.64
C GLY A 121 -1.41 -11.73 -6.79
N LEU A 122 -1.14 -10.52 -7.31
CA LEU A 122 -0.49 -9.45 -6.59
C LEU A 122 -1.26 -9.12 -5.33
N GLY A 123 -0.53 -8.92 -4.24
CA GLY A 123 -1.06 -8.36 -3.02
C GLY A 123 0.06 -7.81 -2.15
N ALA A 124 -0.25 -6.82 -1.34
CA ALA A 124 0.69 -6.19 -0.42
C ALA A 124 0.04 -6.06 0.95
N ALA A 125 0.73 -6.48 2.02
CA ALA A 125 0.24 -6.37 3.39
C ALA A 125 -1.21 -6.89 3.57
N GLY A 126 -1.55 -8.01 2.92
CA GLY A 126 -2.88 -8.61 2.96
C GLY A 126 -3.94 -7.99 2.05
N VAL A 127 -3.64 -6.89 1.36
CA VAL A 127 -4.53 -6.25 0.37
C VAL A 127 -4.34 -6.91 -1.00
N PRO A 128 -5.40 -7.46 -1.62
CA PRO A 128 -5.32 -8.00 -2.97
C PRO A 128 -5.25 -6.86 -4.01
N LEU A 129 -4.23 -6.92 -4.86
CA LEU A 129 -3.92 -5.93 -5.89
C LEU A 129 -4.04 -6.48 -7.33
N GLY A 130 -4.54 -7.70 -7.50
CA GLY A 130 -4.88 -8.24 -8.82
C GLY A 130 -3.68 -8.78 -9.61
N GLY A 131 -3.48 -8.31 -10.84
CA GLY A 131 -2.39 -8.72 -11.71
C GLY A 131 -2.33 -7.89 -12.99
N GLY A 132 -1.31 -8.11 -13.82
CA GLY A 132 -1.16 -7.39 -15.09
C GLY A 132 0.29 -7.44 -15.57
N THR A 133 0.73 -6.43 -16.33
CA THR A 133 2.05 -6.46 -16.98
C THR A 133 2.86 -5.22 -16.63
N LEU A 134 4.10 -5.43 -16.20
CA LEU A 134 5.11 -4.39 -16.06
C LEU A 134 6.02 -4.40 -17.29
N GLN A 135 6.22 -3.24 -17.90
CA GLN A 135 7.16 -3.00 -18.98
C GLN A 135 8.42 -2.34 -18.42
N PHE A 136 9.57 -2.80 -18.89
CA PHE A 136 10.89 -2.32 -18.49
C PHE A 136 11.56 -1.71 -19.71
N ALA A 137 12.05 -0.49 -19.56
CA ALA A 137 12.83 0.19 -20.59
C ALA A 137 13.98 0.96 -19.95
N SER A 138 15.15 0.88 -20.56
CA SER A 138 16.35 1.54 -20.08
C SER A 138 16.84 2.60 -21.06
N GLU A 139 17.23 3.76 -20.54
CA GLU A 139 17.72 4.90 -21.32
C GLU A 139 19.03 5.44 -20.70
N ASP A 140 20.03 5.68 -21.54
CA ASP A 140 21.24 6.38 -21.10
C ASP A 140 20.99 7.88 -21.06
N VAL A 141 21.28 8.51 -19.93
CA VAL A 141 21.28 9.97 -19.82
C VAL A 141 22.72 10.47 -19.93
N PRO A 142 23.07 11.22 -20.99
CA PRO A 142 24.41 11.75 -21.16
C PRO A 142 24.66 12.93 -20.21
N TYR A 143 25.93 13.14 -19.85
CA TYR A 143 26.35 14.36 -19.15
C TYR A 143 26.18 15.59 -20.07
N ARG A 144 25.90 16.76 -19.49
CA ARG A 144 25.90 18.05 -20.18
C ARG A 144 27.31 18.64 -20.15
N VAL A 145 27.63 19.53 -21.10
CA VAL A 145 28.96 20.17 -21.17
C VAL A 145 29.30 20.97 -19.91
N ALA A 146 28.29 21.56 -19.26
CA ALA A 146 28.45 22.26 -17.98
C ALA A 146 28.95 21.32 -16.85
N ASP A 147 28.62 20.03 -16.91
CA ASP A 147 29.01 19.04 -15.90
C ASP A 147 30.49 18.66 -16.04
N LEU A 148 31.07 18.78 -17.25
CA LEU A 148 32.51 18.63 -17.47
C LEU A 148 33.30 19.78 -16.86
N GLU A 149 32.78 21.00 -16.96
CA GLU A 149 33.44 22.21 -16.42
C GLU A 149 33.41 22.25 -14.89
N GLN A 150 32.43 21.56 -14.28
CA GLN A 150 32.25 21.46 -12.83
C GLN A 150 32.87 20.20 -12.20
N GLY A 151 33.49 19.32 -12.99
CA GLY A 151 34.08 18.07 -12.46
C GLY A 151 33.06 16.97 -12.10
N THR A 152 31.78 17.16 -12.43
CA THR A 152 30.66 16.29 -12.05
C THR A 152 30.22 15.34 -13.16
N ALA A 153 30.93 15.30 -14.28
CA ALA A 153 30.56 14.50 -15.45
C ALA A 153 30.37 12.98 -15.18
N ALA A 154 31.06 12.42 -14.18
CA ALA A 154 30.93 11.00 -13.82
C ALA A 154 29.58 10.68 -13.13
N THR A 155 29.04 11.61 -12.33
CA THR A 155 27.72 11.49 -11.71
C THR A 155 26.60 12.01 -12.61
N ALA A 156 26.91 12.92 -13.53
CA ALA A 156 25.95 13.44 -14.51
C ALA A 156 25.54 12.40 -15.57
N ALA A 157 26.47 11.51 -15.99
CA ALA A 157 26.13 10.41 -16.89
C ALA A 157 25.62 9.19 -16.11
N HIS A 158 24.33 8.91 -16.24
CA HIS A 158 23.66 7.83 -15.51
C HIS A 158 22.78 7.00 -16.44
N ARG A 159 22.17 5.96 -15.89
CA ARG A 159 21.20 5.10 -16.59
C ARG A 159 19.86 5.24 -15.90
N LEU A 160 18.81 5.51 -16.66
CA LEU A 160 17.44 5.43 -16.19
C LEU A 160 16.85 4.08 -16.55
N LEU A 161 16.23 3.42 -15.58
CA LEU A 161 15.33 2.30 -15.76
C LEU A 161 13.92 2.78 -15.48
N ARG A 162 13.07 2.78 -16.51
CA ARG A 162 11.65 3.05 -16.40
C ARG A 162 10.89 1.74 -16.28
N VAL A 163 9.97 1.67 -15.32
CA VAL A 163 9.07 0.55 -15.11
C VAL A 163 7.65 1.09 -15.11
N THR A 164 6.86 0.70 -16.10
CA THR A 164 5.46 1.13 -16.21
C THR A 164 4.53 -0.06 -16.27
N GLY A 165 3.32 0.05 -15.75
CA GLY A 165 2.35 -1.03 -15.87
C GLY A 165 0.95 -0.60 -15.47
N GLU A 166 -0.03 -1.24 -16.08
CA GLU A 166 -1.44 -1.18 -15.72
C GLU A 166 -1.84 -2.55 -15.15
N LEU A 167 -2.55 -2.53 -14.02
CA LEU A 167 -2.82 -3.67 -13.17
C LEU A 167 -4.29 -3.64 -12.77
N GLU A 168 -4.98 -4.76 -13.01
CA GLU A 168 -6.43 -4.85 -12.85
C GLU A 168 -6.81 -5.94 -11.84
N GLY A 169 -7.95 -5.72 -11.18
CA GLY A 169 -8.66 -6.73 -10.41
C GLY A 169 -9.25 -7.84 -11.30
N GLY A 170 -8.45 -8.85 -11.65
CA GLY A 170 -8.94 -10.17 -12.08
C GLY A 170 -9.58 -10.29 -13.49
N LYS A 171 -8.84 -10.93 -14.40
CA LYS A 171 -9.22 -11.53 -15.71
C LYS A 171 -10.13 -10.72 -16.64
N ASN A 172 -9.50 -9.98 -17.57
CA ASN A 172 -10.04 -9.67 -18.91
C ASN A 172 -11.44 -9.03 -18.92
N ARG A 173 -11.78 -8.26 -17.90
CA ARG A 173 -12.97 -7.40 -17.92
C ARG A 173 -12.48 -5.97 -17.96
N ILE A 174 -13.03 -5.21 -18.90
CA ILE A 174 -13.03 -3.75 -18.81
C ILE A 174 -13.53 -3.44 -17.39
N ALA A 175 -12.71 -2.74 -16.59
CA ALA A 175 -13.03 -2.40 -15.22
C ALA A 175 -14.47 -1.87 -15.15
N GLY A 176 -15.34 -2.64 -14.49
CA GLY A 176 -16.65 -2.16 -14.13
C GLY A 176 -16.52 -1.07 -13.07
N GLU A 177 -17.55 -0.25 -12.93
CA GLU A 177 -17.66 0.69 -11.83
C GLU A 177 -17.58 -0.09 -10.50
N GLY A 178 -16.47 0.09 -9.75
CA GLY A 178 -16.19 -0.64 -8.51
C GLY A 178 -15.16 -1.78 -8.62
N ASP A 179 -14.56 -2.02 -9.80
CA ASP A 179 -13.42 -2.93 -9.93
C ASP A 179 -12.11 -2.20 -9.56
N LEU A 180 -11.11 -2.97 -9.09
CA LEU A 180 -9.77 -2.47 -8.84
C LEU A 180 -9.08 -2.09 -10.16
N ASP A 181 -8.67 -0.84 -10.27
CA ASP A 181 -7.90 -0.31 -11.40
C ASP A 181 -6.75 0.55 -10.89
N TRP A 182 -5.51 0.15 -11.20
CA TRP A 182 -4.33 0.88 -10.79
C TRP A 182 -3.14 0.70 -11.73
N GLY A 183 -2.28 1.71 -11.76
CA GLY A 183 -1.03 1.72 -12.50
C GLY A 183 0.17 2.05 -11.63
N ILE A 184 1.34 1.72 -12.16
CA ILE A 184 2.64 2.08 -11.62
C ILE A 184 3.47 2.78 -12.70
N ASP A 185 4.12 3.88 -12.32
CA ASP A 185 5.20 4.49 -13.07
C ASP A 185 6.39 4.66 -12.12
N ALA A 186 7.48 3.97 -12.39
CA ALA A 186 8.67 4.03 -11.58
C ALA A 186 9.90 4.33 -12.44
N ILE A 187 10.79 5.15 -11.89
CA ILE A 187 12.06 5.49 -12.50
C ILE A 187 13.15 5.21 -11.47
N VAL A 188 14.13 4.39 -11.85
CA VAL A 188 15.32 4.14 -11.06
C VAL A 188 16.54 4.64 -11.82
N ALA A 189 17.30 5.54 -11.22
CA ALA A 189 18.55 6.03 -11.76
C ALA A 189 19.75 5.28 -11.15
N PHE A 190 20.68 4.89 -12.01
CA PHE A 190 21.94 4.24 -11.64
C PHE A 190 23.13 5.11 -12.09
N GLY A 191 23.96 5.56 -11.14
CA GLY A 191 25.04 6.54 -11.37
C GLY A 191 26.46 6.01 -11.19
N GLY A 192 27.36 6.40 -12.10
CA GLY A 192 28.74 5.91 -12.21
C GLY A 192 29.74 6.68 -11.33
N GLY A 193 29.98 6.18 -10.12
CA GLY A 193 31.04 6.65 -9.21
C GLY A 193 31.71 5.49 -8.48
N ARG A 194 32.52 5.78 -7.45
CA ARG A 194 33.05 4.72 -6.57
C ARG A 194 31.94 3.98 -5.83
N ASP A 195 30.84 4.68 -5.51
CA ASP A 195 29.84 4.19 -4.56
C ASP A 195 28.54 3.68 -5.23
N SER A 196 28.41 3.83 -6.56
CA SER A 196 27.25 3.35 -7.36
C SER A 196 25.90 3.78 -6.76
N SER A 197 25.66 5.09 -6.68
CA SER A 197 24.43 5.64 -6.11
C SER A 197 23.20 5.21 -6.91
N ILE A 198 22.09 5.02 -6.18
CA ILE A 198 20.77 4.72 -6.71
C ILE A 198 19.81 5.78 -6.22
N GLU A 199 19.05 6.36 -7.13
CA GLU A 199 17.88 7.18 -6.83
C GLU A 199 16.65 6.50 -7.43
N ALA A 200 15.51 6.61 -6.77
CA ALA A 200 14.27 6.05 -7.29
C ALA A 200 13.09 6.98 -7.03
N ALA A 201 12.17 7.02 -7.98
CA ALA A 201 10.85 7.58 -7.84
C ALA A 201 9.84 6.52 -8.26
N VAL A 202 8.77 6.34 -7.48
CA VAL A 202 7.72 5.36 -7.73
C VAL A 202 6.39 6.04 -7.49
N ASP A 203 5.59 6.14 -8.53
CA ASP A 203 4.25 6.69 -8.50
C ASP A 203 3.25 5.54 -8.70
N LEU A 204 2.41 5.32 -7.69
CA LEU A 204 1.28 4.39 -7.76
C LEU A 204 0.01 5.21 -7.93
N ARG A 205 -0.79 4.87 -8.93
CA ARG A 205 -2.07 5.54 -9.20
C ARG A 205 -3.19 4.52 -9.18
N PHE A 206 -4.15 4.68 -8.29
CA PHE A 206 -5.38 3.91 -8.23
C PHE A 206 -6.52 4.79 -8.71
N ASP A 207 -7.02 4.52 -9.91
CA ASP A 207 -8.21 5.20 -10.42
C ASP A 207 -9.44 4.77 -9.61
N THR A 208 -9.51 3.48 -9.25
CA THR A 208 -10.50 2.97 -8.30
C THR A 208 -9.89 1.87 -7.41
N LEU A 209 -9.96 2.06 -6.09
CA LEU A 209 -9.57 1.07 -5.08
C LEU A 209 -10.78 0.78 -4.16
N PRO A 210 -11.45 -0.38 -4.33
CA PRO A 210 -12.58 -0.75 -3.51
C PRO A 210 -12.19 -0.92 -2.04
N LEU A 211 -13.04 -0.47 -1.12
CA LEU A 211 -12.79 -0.66 0.31
C LEU A 211 -12.78 -2.14 0.70
N ASP A 212 -13.51 -3.01 -0.01
CA ASP A 212 -13.47 -4.46 0.23
C ASP A 212 -12.03 -5.02 0.18
N ASN A 213 -11.20 -4.52 -0.75
CA ASN A 213 -9.80 -4.90 -0.84
C ASN A 213 -9.01 -4.50 0.41
N LEU A 214 -9.25 -3.29 0.94
CA LEU A 214 -8.59 -2.79 2.14
C LEU A 214 -9.09 -3.46 3.43
N LEU A 215 -10.35 -3.89 3.44
CA LEU A 215 -11.01 -4.58 4.55
C LEU A 215 -10.78 -6.10 4.54
N THR A 216 -10.21 -6.66 3.47
CA THR A 216 -9.84 -8.08 3.39
C THR A 216 -8.76 -8.49 4.41
N HIS A 217 -8.04 -7.52 5.00
CA HIS A 217 -7.05 -7.81 6.03
C HIS A 217 -7.71 -8.47 7.26
N PRO A 218 -7.12 -9.54 7.85
CA PRO A 218 -7.75 -10.27 8.97
C PRO A 218 -8.14 -9.40 10.17
N SER A 219 -7.35 -8.35 10.46
CA SER A 219 -7.69 -7.41 11.55
C SER A 219 -8.91 -6.54 11.29
N ARG A 220 -9.51 -6.62 10.09
CA ARG A 220 -10.63 -5.79 9.63
C ARG A 220 -11.79 -6.62 9.06
N GLU A 221 -11.68 -7.95 9.09
CA GLU A 221 -12.65 -8.87 8.50
C GLU A 221 -14.08 -8.64 9.03
N GLN A 222 -14.20 -8.28 10.31
CA GLN A 222 -15.48 -7.95 10.95
C GLN A 222 -16.24 -6.78 10.30
N TRP A 223 -15.54 -5.85 9.63
CA TRP A 223 -16.18 -4.69 8.97
C TRP A 223 -16.57 -4.99 7.53
N ARG A 224 -15.99 -6.03 6.94
CA ARG A 224 -16.09 -6.35 5.52
C ARG A 224 -17.53 -6.63 5.07
N THR A 225 -18.35 -7.22 5.95
CA THR A 225 -19.76 -7.54 5.70
C THR A 225 -20.73 -6.40 6.04
N HIS A 226 -20.19 -5.24 6.41
CA HIS A 226 -21.00 -4.11 6.89
C HIS A 226 -20.74 -2.83 6.11
N VAL A 227 -19.58 -2.69 5.48
CA VAL A 227 -19.16 -1.45 4.83
C VAL A 227 -18.77 -1.72 3.39
N ILE A 228 -19.37 -0.94 2.49
CA ILE A 228 -18.96 -0.85 1.08
C ILE A 228 -18.49 0.56 0.78
N GLY A 229 -17.57 0.71 -0.16
CA GLY A 229 -17.04 2.01 -0.54
C GLY A 229 -15.88 1.90 -1.51
N GLY A 230 -15.29 3.05 -1.83
CA GLY A 230 -14.14 3.13 -2.70
C GLY A 230 -13.30 4.37 -2.44
N LEU A 231 -12.02 4.24 -2.75
CA LEU A 231 -11.07 5.33 -2.91
C LEU A 231 -10.90 5.58 -4.41
N HIS A 232 -11.11 6.81 -4.85
CA HIS A 232 -10.95 7.21 -6.25
C HIS A 232 -9.83 8.23 -6.38
N GLY A 233 -9.01 8.06 -7.41
CA GLY A 233 -7.85 8.92 -7.66
C GLY A 233 -6.86 8.92 -6.50
N LEU A 234 -6.59 7.75 -5.90
CA LEU A 234 -5.53 7.62 -4.90
C LEU A 234 -4.18 7.59 -5.61
N MET A 235 -3.29 8.50 -5.24
CA MET A 235 -1.92 8.60 -5.72
C MET A 235 -0.97 8.45 -4.54
N VAL A 236 0.01 7.58 -4.70
CA VAL A 236 1.10 7.35 -3.73
C VAL A 236 2.41 7.61 -4.45
N GLU A 237 3.08 8.71 -4.11
CA GLU A 237 4.38 9.07 -4.66
C GLU A 237 5.45 8.70 -3.64
N THR A 238 6.37 7.82 -4.00
CA THR A 238 7.47 7.38 -3.15
C THR A 238 8.79 7.77 -3.78
N ARG A 239 9.67 8.42 -3.03
CA ARG A 239 10.97 8.88 -3.53
C ARG A 239 12.07 8.40 -2.61
N TYR A 240 13.11 7.82 -3.21
CA TYR A 240 14.35 7.44 -2.55
C TYR A 240 15.48 8.34 -3.09
N CYS A 241 15.89 9.32 -2.30
CA CYS A 241 16.91 10.30 -2.62
C CYS A 241 18.01 10.23 -1.55
N PRO A 242 19.08 9.43 -1.74
CA PRO A 242 20.19 9.37 -0.79
C PRO A 242 20.89 10.72 -0.66
N SER A 243 21.55 10.95 0.48
CA SER A 243 22.36 12.15 0.67
C SER A 243 23.49 12.21 -0.37
N HIS A 244 23.64 13.37 -1.00
CA HIS A 244 24.73 13.65 -1.92
C HIS A 244 25.85 14.38 -1.17
N GLU A 245 26.92 13.67 -0.82
CA GLU A 245 28.11 14.29 -0.25
C GLU A 245 29.04 14.85 -1.35
N GLY A 246 29.62 16.03 -1.12
CA GLY A 246 30.59 16.65 -2.03
C GLY A 246 29.98 17.27 -3.30
N GLU A 247 30.64 17.11 -4.45
CA GLU A 247 30.20 17.66 -5.76
C GLU A 247 29.20 16.73 -6.50
N GLN A 248 28.51 15.84 -5.79
CA GLN A 248 27.53 14.95 -6.42
C GLN A 248 26.21 15.69 -6.66
N MET A 249 25.71 15.65 -7.90
CA MET A 249 24.38 16.15 -8.23
C MET A 249 23.36 15.00 -8.22
N PRO A 250 22.10 15.27 -7.84
CA PRO A 250 21.01 14.32 -7.99
C PRO A 250 20.86 13.89 -9.46
N MET A 251 20.62 12.60 -9.67
CA MET A 251 20.36 12.03 -10.99
C MET A 251 18.92 12.27 -11.45
N LEU A 252 17.98 12.24 -10.51
CA LEU A 252 16.57 12.48 -10.73
C LEU A 252 16.21 13.94 -10.41
N GLU A 253 15.45 14.57 -11.30
CA GLU A 253 14.92 15.93 -11.08
C GLU A 253 14.04 15.97 -9.82
N GLN A 254 13.35 14.87 -9.50
CA GLN A 254 12.54 14.71 -8.30
C GLN A 254 13.36 14.81 -7.00
N CYS A 255 14.64 14.43 -7.04
CA CYS A 255 15.57 14.55 -5.91
C CYS A 255 16.25 15.93 -5.87
N ALA A 256 16.34 16.63 -7.00
CA ALA A 256 16.86 18.01 -7.06
C ALA A 256 15.89 19.07 -6.50
N ALA A 257 14.59 18.78 -6.50
CA ALA A 257 13.53 19.70 -6.08
C ALA A 257 13.14 19.57 -4.58
N LEU A 258 13.96 18.92 -3.75
CA LEU A 258 13.67 18.79 -2.33
C LEU A 258 13.57 20.18 -1.68
N ASP A 259 12.43 20.39 -1.01
CA ASP A 259 11.92 21.64 -0.46
C ASP A 259 13.00 22.42 0.33
N PRO A 260 13.23 23.72 0.06
CA PRO A 260 14.17 24.54 0.83
C PRO A 260 13.82 24.65 2.33
N ASP A 261 12.57 24.36 2.72
CA ASP A 261 12.13 24.28 4.12
C ASP A 261 12.30 22.87 4.73
N ASP A 262 12.87 21.90 3.99
CA ASP A 262 13.14 20.55 4.50
C ASP A 262 14.43 20.53 5.34
N PRO A 263 14.34 20.36 6.68
CA PRO A 263 15.50 20.35 7.57
C PRO A 263 16.44 19.15 7.34
N ARG A 264 16.05 18.19 6.48
CA ARG A 264 16.74 16.92 6.25
C ARG A 264 17.88 16.97 5.22
N GLN A 265 18.25 18.13 4.67
CA GLN A 265 19.48 18.26 3.85
C GLN A 265 20.74 17.73 4.57
N LEU A 266 20.69 17.54 5.89
CA LEU A 266 21.78 17.02 6.72
C LEU A 266 21.46 15.70 7.46
N ALA A 267 20.25 15.13 7.32
CA ALA A 267 19.81 13.98 8.09
C ALA A 267 19.16 12.90 7.21
N GLY A 268 20.00 12.07 6.58
CA GLY A 268 19.91 10.60 6.53
C GLY A 268 18.62 9.83 6.19
N GLU A 269 17.49 10.47 5.91
CA GLU A 269 16.21 9.78 5.63
C GLU A 269 15.89 9.90 4.14
N PRO A 270 16.36 8.96 3.31
CA PRO A 270 16.24 9.07 1.86
C PRO A 270 14.82 8.85 1.36
N LEU A 271 13.90 8.32 2.18
CA LEU A 271 12.57 7.89 1.77
C LEU A 271 11.51 8.93 2.13
N ARG A 272 10.76 9.39 1.14
CA ARG A 272 9.57 10.22 1.33
C ARG A 272 8.38 9.58 0.64
N VAL A 273 7.22 9.57 1.31
CA VAL A 273 5.96 9.09 0.74
C VAL A 273 4.92 10.21 0.82
N ASP A 274 4.45 10.69 -0.32
CA ASP A 274 3.34 11.65 -0.42
C ASP A 274 2.08 10.92 -0.88
N LEU A 275 0.94 11.28 -0.29
CA LEU A 275 -0.35 10.65 -0.51
C LEU A 275 -1.35 11.71 -0.94
N ARG A 276 -2.06 11.44 -2.02
CA ARG A 276 -3.19 12.26 -2.46
C ARG A 276 -4.36 11.36 -2.80
N LEU A 277 -5.55 11.72 -2.32
CA LEU A 277 -6.77 10.99 -2.63
C LEU A 277 -7.83 11.99 -3.06
N GLU A 278 -8.34 11.84 -4.28
CA GLU A 278 -9.33 12.76 -4.84
C GLU A 278 -10.70 12.62 -4.18
N GLN A 279 -11.15 11.37 -3.98
CA GLN A 279 -12.45 11.12 -3.39
C GLN A 279 -12.48 9.81 -2.57
N LEU A 280 -12.98 9.91 -1.33
CA LEU A 280 -13.45 8.78 -0.53
C LEU A 280 -14.97 8.77 -0.57
N TRP A 281 -15.56 7.57 -0.67
CA TRP A 281 -16.94 7.36 -0.25
C TRP A 281 -17.09 6.00 0.45
N TYR A 282 -18.00 5.93 1.41
CA TYR A 282 -18.40 4.68 2.03
C TYR A 282 -19.83 4.76 2.58
N ARG A 283 -20.47 3.60 2.69
CA ARG A 283 -21.80 3.41 3.27
C ARG A 283 -21.96 1.97 3.75
N GLY A 284 -23.16 1.66 4.24
CA GLY A 284 -23.50 0.30 4.60
C GLY A 284 -23.76 -0.61 3.44
N GLU A 285 -23.38 -1.86 3.61
CA GLU A 285 -23.89 -2.93 2.77
C GLU A 285 -25.41 -3.10 3.01
N ARG A 286 -26.20 -3.19 1.94
CA ARG A 286 -27.64 -3.47 2.00
C ARG A 286 -27.91 -4.82 1.32
N GLU A 287 -28.76 -5.66 1.92
CA GLU A 287 -29.17 -6.92 1.28
C GLU A 287 -29.81 -6.64 -0.10
N GLY A 288 -29.28 -7.28 -1.15
CA GLY A 288 -29.80 -7.15 -2.51
C GLY A 288 -29.39 -5.87 -3.24
N ALA A 289 -28.69 -4.94 -2.58
CA ALA A 289 -27.97 -3.88 -3.27
C ALA A 289 -26.63 -4.44 -3.74
N GLY A 290 -26.62 -5.12 -4.88
CA GLY A 290 -25.42 -5.06 -5.73
C GLY A 290 -25.06 -3.59 -5.96
N LEU A 291 -23.81 -3.27 -6.35
CA LEU A 291 -23.38 -1.93 -6.79
C LEU A 291 -24.45 -1.30 -7.70
N ALA A 292 -25.41 -0.56 -7.13
CA ALA A 292 -26.65 -0.23 -7.80
C ALA A 292 -26.49 1.15 -8.43
N SER A 293 -26.44 1.11 -9.76
CA SER A 293 -26.73 2.18 -10.73
C SER A 293 -25.84 3.42 -10.70
N GLY A 294 -24.76 3.43 -11.49
CA GLY A 294 -24.26 4.48 -12.40
C GLY A 294 -24.42 5.97 -12.06
N GLY A 295 -24.63 6.32 -10.80
CA GLY A 295 -24.88 7.65 -10.28
C GLY A 295 -23.97 7.90 -9.09
N ASP A 296 -23.65 9.16 -8.85
CA ASP A 296 -22.74 9.57 -7.79
C ASP A 296 -23.23 9.10 -6.40
N PRO A 297 -22.52 8.18 -5.71
CA PRO A 297 -22.94 7.64 -4.42
C PRO A 297 -22.99 8.70 -3.32
N CYS A 298 -22.30 9.82 -3.50
CA CYS A 298 -22.29 10.94 -2.56
C CYS A 298 -23.58 11.76 -2.54
N LEU A 299 -24.50 11.47 -3.47
CA LEU A 299 -25.85 12.04 -3.43
C LEU A 299 -26.78 11.27 -2.50
N GLU A 300 -26.44 10.03 -2.14
CA GLU A 300 -27.27 9.21 -1.25
C GLU A 300 -27.11 9.61 0.22
N ARG A 301 -28.24 9.57 0.95
CA ARG A 301 -28.31 10.09 2.33
C ARG A 301 -27.52 9.25 3.33
N ASP A 302 -27.33 7.97 3.10
CA ASP A 302 -26.58 7.08 4.00
C ASP A 302 -25.11 6.93 3.59
N THR A 303 -24.64 7.73 2.63
CA THR A 303 -23.24 7.75 2.22
C THR A 303 -22.48 8.86 2.93
N THR A 304 -21.26 8.51 3.33
CA THR A 304 -20.24 9.45 3.75
C THR A 304 -19.23 9.64 2.63
N CYS A 305 -18.90 10.89 2.31
CA CYS A 305 -17.97 11.25 1.25
C CYS A 305 -16.98 12.32 1.65
N SER A 306 -15.78 12.31 1.08
CA SER A 306 -14.87 13.46 1.19
C SER A 306 -15.42 14.65 0.42
N VAL A 307 -15.28 15.85 0.99
CA VAL A 307 -15.66 17.13 0.36
C VAL A 307 -14.50 17.70 -0.45
N ASP A 308 -13.28 17.52 0.03
CA ASP A 308 -12.04 17.90 -0.64
C ASP A 308 -11.07 16.72 -0.73
N PRO A 309 -10.10 16.81 -1.65
CA PRO A 309 -9.03 15.84 -1.74
C PRO A 309 -8.22 15.78 -0.44
N LEU A 310 -7.94 14.57 0.02
CA LEU A 310 -6.96 14.34 1.09
C LEU A 310 -5.56 14.53 0.51
N VAL A 311 -4.74 15.30 1.21
CA VAL A 311 -3.30 15.45 0.91
C VAL A 311 -2.53 15.22 2.19
N ALA A 312 -1.63 14.24 2.19
CA ALA A 312 -0.85 13.85 3.34
C ALA A 312 0.58 13.47 2.96
N SER A 313 1.48 13.47 3.94
CA SER A 313 2.83 12.92 3.81
C SER A 313 3.08 11.91 4.92
N LEU A 314 3.69 10.79 4.58
CA LEU A 314 4.15 9.79 5.52
C LEU A 314 5.67 9.90 5.67
N ASP A 315 6.12 10.17 6.90
CA ASP A 315 7.52 10.29 7.29
C ASP A 315 7.83 9.26 8.37
N GLY A 316 8.57 8.21 8.01
CA GLY A 316 8.65 7.00 8.82
C GLY A 316 7.25 6.44 9.11
N ASP A 317 6.89 6.39 10.38
CA ASP A 317 5.58 5.94 10.85
C ASP A 317 4.58 7.08 11.06
N ILE A 318 4.94 8.33 10.77
CA ILE A 318 4.11 9.51 11.06
C ILE A 318 3.41 9.99 9.79
N LEU A 319 2.09 9.83 9.74
CA LEU A 319 1.24 10.38 8.69
C LEU A 319 0.79 11.79 9.09
N SER A 320 1.12 12.79 8.29
CA SER A 320 0.75 14.20 8.54
C SER A 320 -0.17 14.72 7.44
N LEU A 321 -1.33 15.28 7.82
CA LEU A 321 -2.22 15.96 6.89
C LEU A 321 -1.64 17.33 6.51
N LYS A 322 -1.64 17.66 5.21
CA LYS A 322 -1.16 18.97 4.72
C LYS A 322 -2.20 20.06 4.87
N ALA A 323 -3.47 19.68 4.95
CA ALA A 323 -4.60 20.54 5.20
C ALA A 323 -5.70 19.75 5.93
N PRO A 324 -6.59 20.43 6.68
CA PRO A 324 -7.74 19.79 7.28
C PRO A 324 -8.60 19.11 6.21
N TRP A 325 -8.86 17.81 6.38
CA TRP A 325 -9.63 17.02 5.45
C TRP A 325 -11.10 17.02 5.83
N ARG A 326 -11.98 17.50 4.93
CA ARG A 326 -13.41 17.59 5.22
C ARG A 326 -14.16 16.41 4.64
N ILE A 327 -15.05 15.85 5.44
CA ILE A 327 -15.87 14.69 5.12
C ILE A 327 -17.33 15.05 5.42
N GLN A 328 -18.22 14.75 4.48
CA GLN A 328 -19.66 14.97 4.57
C GLN A 328 -20.38 13.63 4.75
N SER A 329 -21.19 13.52 5.79
CA SER A 329 -22.06 12.38 6.11
C SER A 329 -23.51 12.80 5.92
N GLY A 330 -24.36 12.00 5.26
CA GLY A 330 -25.76 12.41 5.02
C GLY A 330 -26.09 12.75 3.56
N GLY A 331 -25.21 12.44 2.61
CA GLY A 331 -25.30 12.89 1.21
C GLY A 331 -25.09 14.39 1.02
N LYS A 332 -25.56 14.96 -0.10
CA LYS A 332 -25.28 16.36 -0.51
C LYS A 332 -25.68 17.45 0.50
N GLN A 333 -26.68 17.20 1.34
CA GLN A 333 -27.14 18.12 2.39
C GLN A 333 -26.76 17.65 3.80
N GLY A 334 -25.88 16.67 3.88
CA GLY A 334 -25.43 16.07 5.12
C GLY A 334 -24.51 16.97 5.94
N SER A 335 -24.31 16.58 7.18
CA SER A 335 -23.40 17.21 8.14
C SER A 335 -21.94 16.98 7.76
N GLN A 336 -21.10 17.96 8.06
CA GLN A 336 -19.68 17.94 7.73
C GLN A 336 -18.83 17.81 8.99
N MET A 337 -17.85 16.92 8.93
CA MET A 337 -16.75 16.81 9.88
C MET A 337 -15.42 17.15 9.22
N THR A 338 -14.47 17.59 10.03
CA THR A 338 -13.11 17.95 9.63
C THR A 338 -12.13 17.13 10.46
N LEU A 339 -11.18 16.50 9.79
CA LEU A 339 -10.06 15.78 10.39
C LEU A 339 -8.77 16.56 10.13
N ASP A 340 -7.98 16.84 11.17
CA ASP A 340 -6.72 17.55 11.03
C ASP A 340 -5.64 16.96 11.95
N GLY A 341 -4.37 17.19 11.60
CA GLY A 341 -3.21 16.87 12.43
C GLY A 341 -2.33 15.72 11.96
N THR A 342 -1.62 15.12 12.91
CA THR A 342 -0.63 14.05 12.67
C THR A 342 -1.05 12.75 13.35
N PHE A 343 -0.73 11.64 12.70
CA PHE A 343 -1.13 10.30 13.08
C PHE A 343 0.09 9.39 13.16
N ASP A 344 0.32 8.84 14.34
CA ASP A 344 1.38 7.88 14.60
C ASP A 344 0.88 6.47 14.26
N LEU A 345 1.40 5.92 13.17
CA LEU A 345 1.08 4.58 12.67
C LEU A 345 1.96 3.50 13.30
N SER A 346 2.87 3.85 14.23
CA SER A 346 3.67 2.86 14.95
C SER A 346 2.73 1.97 15.77
N GLY A 347 2.66 0.68 15.44
CA GLY A 347 1.64 -0.18 16.01
C GLY A 347 1.75 -1.64 15.58
N GLU A 348 2.23 -2.46 16.53
CA GLU A 348 2.29 -3.93 16.56
C GLU A 348 2.71 -4.62 15.25
N THR A 349 3.98 -4.45 14.87
CA THR A 349 4.77 -5.62 14.45
C THR A 349 4.84 -6.59 15.63
N SER A 350 3.79 -7.39 15.82
CA SER A 350 3.89 -8.61 16.61
C SER A 350 4.75 -9.61 15.84
N SER A 351 6.05 -9.33 15.82
CA SER A 351 7.07 -10.35 15.76
C SER A 351 7.00 -11.14 17.07
N ASP A 352 6.02 -12.03 17.21
CA ASP A 352 6.06 -13.09 18.19
C ASP A 352 5.22 -14.27 17.68
N GLY A 353 5.92 -15.32 17.27
CA GLY A 353 5.37 -16.67 17.13
C GLY A 353 5.06 -17.28 18.49
N GLY A 354 4.21 -16.62 19.26
CA GLY A 354 3.66 -17.11 20.52
C GLY A 354 2.36 -17.86 20.28
N ASP A 355 2.31 -19.10 20.75
CA ASP A 355 1.17 -20.02 20.77
C ASP A 355 -0.19 -19.33 21.02
N PRO A 356 -1.26 -19.65 20.25
CA PRO A 356 -2.60 -19.10 20.45
C PRO A 356 -3.35 -19.84 21.57
N ASP A 357 -2.69 -20.05 22.72
CA ASP A 357 -3.27 -20.80 23.84
C ASP A 357 -2.99 -20.11 25.17
N GLN A 358 -3.57 -18.92 25.32
CA GLN A 358 -4.02 -18.43 26.63
C GLN A 358 -5.06 -17.33 26.44
N GLY A 359 -6.29 -17.67 26.82
CA GLY A 359 -7.44 -16.78 26.70
C GLY A 359 -7.34 -15.59 27.63
N ASP A 360 -7.56 -14.42 27.04
CA ASP A 360 -8.28 -13.35 27.72
C ASP A 360 -9.60 -13.17 26.98
N ALA A 361 -10.57 -13.98 27.40
CA ALA A 361 -11.96 -13.76 27.10
C ALA A 361 -12.36 -12.39 27.64
N ASP A 362 -12.81 -11.53 26.73
CA ASP A 362 -14.06 -10.78 26.88
C ASP A 362 -14.29 -10.19 28.29
N GLN A 363 -13.38 -9.33 28.75
CA GLN A 363 -13.71 -8.41 29.83
C GLN A 363 -14.37 -7.20 29.20
N GLY A 364 -15.71 -7.19 29.25
CA GLY A 364 -16.57 -6.12 28.80
C GLY A 364 -16.01 -4.75 29.19
N ARG A 365 -15.49 -4.02 28.20
CA ARG A 365 -15.09 -2.63 28.34
C ARG A 365 -16.35 -1.79 28.45
N SER A 366 -16.84 -1.66 29.68
CA SER A 366 -17.73 -0.56 30.04
C SER A 366 -16.96 0.75 29.81
N CYS A 367 -17.45 1.60 28.91
CA CYS A 367 -16.98 2.98 28.80
C CYS A 367 -17.39 3.72 30.08
N ILE A 368 -16.55 3.67 31.10
CA ILE A 368 -16.71 4.52 32.29
C ILE A 368 -16.21 5.91 31.90
N PRO A 369 -17.03 6.97 31.95
CA PRO A 369 -16.54 8.33 31.80
C PRO A 369 -15.65 8.65 33.01
N GLY A 370 -14.35 8.68 32.79
CA GLY A 370 -13.35 9.06 33.77
C GLY A 370 -12.18 9.71 33.05
N VAL A 371 -11.63 10.76 33.64
CA VAL A 371 -10.43 11.44 33.14
C VAL A 371 -9.34 10.39 32.95
N PRO A 372 -8.76 10.21 31.75
CA PRO A 372 -7.70 9.24 31.54
C PRO A 372 -6.53 9.58 32.47
N ASP A 373 -6.05 8.58 33.21
CA ASP A 373 -4.83 8.76 33.99
C ASP A 373 -3.68 8.96 33.00
N ASN A 374 -3.19 10.21 32.89
CA ASN A 374 -2.14 10.61 31.92
C ASN A 374 -0.86 9.77 32.05
N ALA A 375 -0.66 9.07 33.18
CA ALA A 375 0.45 8.14 33.40
C ALA A 375 0.31 6.78 32.68
N SER A 376 -0.85 6.47 32.10
CA SER A 376 -1.17 5.19 31.45
C SER A 376 -1.37 5.27 29.94
N LEU A 377 -1.18 6.46 29.35
CA LEU A 377 -1.37 6.65 27.92
C LEU A 377 -0.30 5.88 27.13
N PRO A 378 -0.69 5.12 26.10
CA PRO A 378 0.28 4.43 25.26
C PRO A 378 1.22 5.46 24.62
N PRO A 379 2.54 5.19 24.59
CA PRO A 379 3.49 6.10 23.98
C PRO A 379 3.12 6.24 22.50
N GLY A 380 2.99 7.49 22.03
CA GLY A 380 2.72 7.79 20.63
C GLY A 380 2.69 9.30 20.40
N SER A 381 2.95 9.68 19.16
CA SER A 381 3.11 11.08 18.73
C SER A 381 1.92 11.62 17.92
N THR A 382 0.79 10.88 17.87
CA THR A 382 -0.45 11.38 17.26
C THR A 382 -0.88 12.65 17.97
N ALA A 383 -1.19 13.67 17.17
CA ALA A 383 -1.78 14.92 17.60
C ALA A 383 -2.79 15.34 16.53
N ALA A 384 -4.02 14.84 16.66
CA ALA A 384 -5.07 15.06 15.67
C ALA A 384 -6.38 15.53 16.31
N THR A 385 -7.20 16.21 15.52
CA THR A 385 -8.53 16.68 15.93
C THR A 385 -9.61 16.23 14.94
N ILE A 386 -10.80 15.98 15.48
CA ILE A 386 -12.03 15.68 14.74
C ILE A 386 -13.08 16.66 15.20
N GLU A 387 -13.50 17.57 14.33
CA GLU A 387 -14.45 18.63 14.66
C GLU A 387 -15.59 18.71 13.64
N GLY A 388 -16.76 19.13 14.08
CA GLY A 388 -17.92 19.37 13.21
C GLY A 388 -19.11 18.53 13.62
N ALA A 389 -19.83 17.99 12.64
CA ALA A 389 -21.04 17.22 12.92
C ALA A 389 -21.17 15.99 12.02
N LEU A 390 -21.80 14.95 12.57
CA LEU A 390 -22.00 13.66 11.95
C LEU A 390 -23.50 13.36 11.84
N ASP A 391 -23.99 13.10 10.62
CA ASP A 391 -25.34 12.60 10.40
C ASP A 391 -25.41 11.13 10.82
N PHE A 392 -26.30 10.82 11.76
CA PHE A 392 -26.46 9.47 12.30
C PHE A 392 -26.90 8.47 11.23
N ALA A 393 -27.52 8.92 10.13
CA ALA A 393 -27.87 8.07 8.99
C ALA A 393 -26.63 7.38 8.39
N ALA A 394 -25.47 8.02 8.41
CA ALA A 394 -24.22 7.42 7.95
C ALA A 394 -23.70 6.28 8.84
N LEU A 395 -24.16 6.23 10.10
CA LEU A 395 -23.83 5.16 11.06
C LEU A 395 -24.81 4.00 11.02
N SER A 396 -25.91 4.10 10.28
CA SER A 396 -26.88 3.01 10.08
C SER A 396 -26.26 1.63 9.88
N PRO A 397 -25.16 1.45 9.13
CA PRO A 397 -24.60 0.12 8.88
C PRO A 397 -23.94 -0.46 10.13
N LEU A 398 -23.27 0.38 10.91
CA LEU A 398 -22.66 0.01 12.18
C LEU A 398 -23.71 -0.28 13.25
N LEU A 399 -24.87 0.36 13.12
CA LEU A 399 -25.98 0.23 14.04
C LEU A 399 -26.93 -0.93 13.66
N SER A 400 -26.84 -1.42 12.42
CA SER A 400 -27.70 -2.49 11.91
C SER A 400 -27.59 -3.83 12.65
N PRO A 401 -26.41 -4.28 13.15
CA PRO A 401 -26.32 -5.50 13.98
C PRO A 401 -27.07 -5.38 15.30
N TRP A 402 -27.38 -4.15 15.73
CA TRP A 402 -28.18 -3.86 16.93
C TRP A 402 -29.67 -3.62 16.61
N GLY A 403 -30.11 -3.93 15.38
CA GLY A 403 -31.51 -3.82 14.94
C GLY A 403 -31.96 -2.40 14.61
N ILE A 404 -31.03 -1.43 14.53
CA ILE A 404 -31.34 -0.04 14.20
C ILE A 404 -31.18 0.14 12.68
N ALA A 405 -32.30 0.21 11.96
CA ALA A 405 -32.31 0.21 10.50
C ALA A 405 -32.27 1.59 9.86
N SER A 406 -32.66 2.65 10.60
CA SER A 406 -32.74 4.01 10.06
C SER A 406 -32.54 5.06 11.14
N PRO A 407 -31.32 5.18 11.68
CA PRO A 407 -30.98 6.27 12.58
C PRO A 407 -31.12 7.62 11.87
N GLN A 408 -31.72 8.60 12.55
CA GLN A 408 -31.83 9.98 12.09
C GLN A 408 -31.39 10.92 13.21
N GLY A 409 -30.73 12.00 12.84
CA GLY A 409 -30.25 13.01 13.76
C GLY A 409 -28.84 13.42 13.43
N GLU A 410 -28.34 14.40 14.16
CA GLU A 410 -27.00 14.94 14.01
C GLU A 410 -26.33 14.94 15.37
N VAL A 411 -25.01 14.73 15.39
CA VAL A 411 -24.21 14.80 16.59
C VAL A 411 -23.02 15.72 16.34
N ASP A 412 -22.86 16.71 17.21
CA ASP A 412 -21.70 17.59 17.24
C ASP A 412 -20.51 16.84 17.87
N LEU A 413 -19.37 16.93 17.21
CA LEU A 413 -18.10 16.32 17.61
C LEU A 413 -17.04 17.42 17.83
N GLY A 414 -16.28 17.27 18.90
CA GLY A 414 -15.05 18.01 19.14
C GLY A 414 -14.09 17.13 19.91
N LEU A 415 -13.35 16.31 19.17
CA LEU A 415 -12.50 15.24 19.70
C LEU A 415 -11.03 15.54 19.41
N ALA A 416 -10.17 15.30 20.40
CA ALA A 416 -8.72 15.24 20.27
C ALA A 416 -8.28 13.78 20.35
N VAL A 417 -7.42 13.38 19.40
CA VAL A 417 -6.86 12.03 19.27
C VAL A 417 -5.36 12.10 19.56
N THR A 418 -4.90 11.26 20.49
CA THR A 418 -3.49 11.16 20.89
C THR A 418 -3.05 9.70 21.03
N GLY A 419 -1.74 9.45 21.18
CA GLY A 419 -1.17 8.10 21.27
C GLY A 419 -0.81 7.51 19.90
N VAL A 420 -1.03 6.22 19.69
CA VAL A 420 -0.84 5.51 18.40
C VAL A 420 -2.18 5.17 17.78
N VAL A 421 -2.29 5.20 16.45
CA VAL A 421 -3.57 4.97 15.74
C VAL A 421 -4.15 3.58 16.01
N GLY A 422 -3.32 2.56 16.26
CA GLY A 422 -3.79 1.23 16.63
C GLY A 422 -4.46 1.16 18.01
N ARG A 423 -4.13 2.10 18.91
CA ARG A 423 -4.66 2.21 20.29
C ARG A 423 -4.78 3.68 20.68
N PRO A 424 -5.68 4.45 20.03
CA PRO A 424 -5.74 5.87 20.23
C PRO A 424 -6.38 6.19 21.58
N THR A 425 -5.95 7.30 22.16
CA THR A 425 -6.69 7.95 23.24
C THR A 425 -7.53 9.06 22.62
N ILE A 426 -8.84 9.01 22.87
CA ILE A 426 -9.79 9.99 22.35
C ILE A 426 -10.38 10.76 23.53
N THR A 427 -10.27 12.08 23.51
CA THR A 427 -10.82 12.98 24.53
C THR A 427 -11.64 14.09 23.86
N GLY A 428 -12.56 14.72 24.58
CA GLY A 428 -13.38 15.80 24.02
C GLY A 428 -14.87 15.61 24.29
N PHE A 429 -15.71 16.04 23.35
CA PHE A 429 -17.16 15.93 23.48
C PHE A 429 -17.84 15.32 22.25
N VAL A 430 -18.97 14.67 22.54
CA VAL A 430 -19.97 14.18 21.60
C VAL A 430 -21.31 14.65 22.16
N ARG A 431 -22.03 15.54 21.46
CA ARG A 431 -23.27 16.14 21.99
C ARG A 431 -24.36 16.21 20.93
N LEU A 432 -25.62 16.15 21.38
CA LEU A 432 -26.77 16.39 20.52
C LEU A 432 -26.97 17.91 20.35
N PRO A 433 -27.11 18.43 19.12
CA PRO A 433 -27.45 19.82 18.89
C PRO A 433 -28.79 20.19 19.54
N GLU A 434 -28.90 21.41 20.06
CA GLU A 434 -30.16 21.90 20.64
C GLU A 434 -31.29 21.83 19.59
N ASN A 435 -32.37 21.12 19.93
CA ASN A 435 -33.55 20.89 19.08
C ASN A 435 -33.40 19.90 17.92
N SER A 436 -32.34 19.07 17.89
CA SER A 436 -32.17 17.98 16.91
C SER A 436 -32.30 16.61 17.59
N PRO A 437 -33.52 16.07 17.78
CA PRO A 437 -33.70 14.80 18.47
C PRO A 437 -33.14 13.64 17.64
N LEU A 438 -32.47 12.72 18.31
CA LEU A 438 -32.09 11.43 17.75
C LEU A 438 -33.34 10.55 17.59
N VAL A 439 -33.61 10.07 16.38
CA VAL A 439 -34.69 9.13 16.09
C VAL A 439 -34.08 7.81 15.65
N LEU A 440 -34.29 6.76 16.44
CA LEU A 440 -33.85 5.41 16.12
C LEU A 440 -35.09 4.59 15.71
N ASP A 441 -35.07 4.06 14.48
CA ASP A 441 -36.09 3.11 14.03
C ASP A 441 -35.56 1.69 14.18
N TYR A 442 -36.30 0.85 14.91
CA TYR A 442 -35.95 -0.54 15.18
C TYR A 442 -36.68 -1.45 14.20
N ASP A 443 -35.95 -2.34 13.54
CA ASP A 443 -36.55 -3.38 12.71
C ASP A 443 -37.01 -4.55 13.59
N ASP A 444 -38.10 -4.35 14.32
CA ASP A 444 -38.77 -5.43 15.04
C ASP A 444 -39.48 -6.31 14.02
N GLY A 445 -38.83 -7.41 13.65
CA GLY A 445 -39.34 -8.41 12.72
C GLY A 445 -40.84 -8.69 12.91
N ALA A 446 -41.62 -8.30 11.91
CA ALA A 446 -42.96 -8.81 11.60
C ALA A 446 -44.02 -8.81 12.73
N ASP A 447 -44.20 -7.71 13.48
CA ASP A 447 -45.50 -7.43 14.14
C ASP A 447 -46.01 -6.00 13.86
N PRO A 448 -47.01 -5.82 12.97
CA PRO A 448 -47.54 -4.49 12.64
C PRO A 448 -48.24 -3.78 13.81
N GLN A 449 -48.45 -4.42 14.96
CA GLN A 449 -49.03 -3.79 16.15
C GLN A 449 -48.00 -3.20 17.12
N ALA A 450 -46.70 -3.42 16.94
CA ALA A 450 -45.64 -2.90 17.81
C ALA A 450 -45.08 -1.52 17.41
N ARG A 451 -45.69 -0.81 16.44
CA ARG A 451 -45.32 0.55 16.01
C ARG A 451 -45.58 1.61 17.09
N ARG A 452 -44.88 1.57 18.21
CA ARG A 452 -44.71 2.72 19.10
C ARG A 452 -43.31 3.27 18.88
N ARG A 453 -43.22 4.29 18.02
CA ARG A 453 -42.10 5.25 17.99
C ARG A 453 -41.92 5.78 19.40
N ARG A 454 -41.00 5.22 20.17
CA ARG A 454 -40.59 5.79 21.44
C ARG A 454 -39.29 6.54 21.16
N PRO A 455 -39.28 7.88 21.13
CA PRO A 455 -38.02 8.59 21.24
C PRO A 455 -37.38 8.11 22.54
N ILE A 456 -36.17 7.55 22.46
CA ILE A 456 -35.38 7.27 23.65
C ILE A 456 -34.90 8.64 24.12
N PRO A 457 -35.37 9.16 25.26
CA PRO A 457 -34.81 10.38 25.80
C PRO A 457 -33.42 10.04 26.32
N ILE A 458 -32.39 10.41 25.56
CA ILE A 458 -31.03 10.44 26.08
C ILE A 458 -30.92 11.76 26.84
N SER A 459 -31.09 11.71 28.17
CA SER A 459 -30.68 12.82 29.04
C SER A 459 -29.18 12.70 29.28
N VAL A 460 -28.44 13.71 28.86
CA VAL A 460 -27.03 13.89 29.24
C VAL A 460 -27.06 14.77 30.49
N ASP A 461 -26.74 14.18 31.65
CA ASP A 461 -26.50 14.92 32.91
C ASP A 461 -25.06 15.46 32.94
#